data_AF-A0A0C9RRH8-F1
#
_entry.id   AF-A0A0C9RRH8-F1
#
_cell.length_a   1.000
_cell.length_b   1.000
_cell.length_c   1.000
_cell.angle_alpha   90.00
_cell.angle_beta   90.00
_cell.angle_gamma   90.00
#
_symmetry.space_group_name_H-M   'P 1'
#
loop_
_entity.id
_entity.type
_entity.pdbx_description
1 polymer ?
#
loop_
_entity_poly.entity_id
_entity_poly.type
_entity_poly.pdbx_seq_one_letter_code
_entity_poly.pdbx_strand_id
1 'polypeptide(L)'
;AGFTTQNAPRVLPNCITKAKSERRRQFIADQLDDCKDMSGLFYLLPFQKGYLVNWEVEKQIWDYMFGKDVFNCQFEETCLILTEP
;
A
#
# COMPACT_ATOMS: atom_id res chain seq x y z
N ALA A 1 -6.46 -6.74 1.82
CA ALA A 1 -6.57 -7.48 0.54
C ALA A 1 -6.23 -8.95 0.77
N GLY A 2 -6.62 -9.86 -0.11
CA GLY A 2 -6.30 -11.29 0.02
C GLY A 2 -6.92 -12.12 -1.10
N PHE A 3 -6.47 -13.37 -1.22
CA PHE A 3 -7.05 -14.32 -2.16
C PHE A 3 -8.31 -14.98 -1.59
N THR A 4 -9.23 -15.40 -2.46
CA THR A 4 -10.45 -16.13 -2.07
C THR A 4 -10.17 -17.46 -1.37
N THR A 5 -8.98 -18.01 -1.55
CA THR A 5 -8.50 -19.25 -0.92
C THR A 5 -7.98 -19.06 0.50
N GLN A 6 -7.83 -17.81 0.98
CA GLN A 6 -7.31 -17.50 2.30
C GLN A 6 -8.44 -17.25 3.30
N ASN A 7 -8.28 -17.77 4.53
CA ASN A 7 -9.28 -17.61 5.60
C ASN A 7 -9.32 -16.20 6.22
N ALA A 8 -8.25 -15.42 6.04
CA ALA A 8 -8.13 -14.07 6.58
C ALA A 8 -7.42 -13.15 5.58
N PRO A 9 -7.84 -11.87 5.48
CA PRO A 9 -7.17 -10.91 4.63
C PRO A 9 -5.84 -10.44 5.22
N ARG A 10 -4.90 -10.04 4.37
CA ARG A 10 -3.74 -9.25 4.77
C ARG A 10 -4.14 -7.79 4.92
N VAL A 11 -3.80 -7.18 6.06
CA VAL A 11 -4.07 -5.78 6.36
C VAL A 11 -2.84 -4.96 5.96
N LEU A 12 -3.03 -4.00 5.07
CA LEU A 12 -1.98 -3.14 4.53
C LEU A 12 -2.45 -1.69 4.64
N PRO A 13 -1.64 -0.76 5.20
CA PRO A 13 -1.98 0.66 5.20
C PRO A 13 -2.08 1.19 3.77
N ASN A 14 -3.22 1.79 3.40
CA ASN A 14 -3.35 2.46 2.10
C ASN A 14 -2.71 3.86 2.14
N CYS A 15 -1.40 3.89 2.36
CA CYS A 15 -0.63 5.13 2.41
C CYS A 15 0.84 4.91 2.02
N ILE A 16 1.50 6.02 1.65
CA ILE A 16 2.95 6.08 1.53
C ILE A 16 3.48 6.92 2.67
N THR A 17 4.34 6.35 3.50
CA THR A 17 4.99 7.04 4.61
C THR A 17 6.40 7.46 4.23
N LYS A 18 6.79 8.65 4.67
CA LYS A 18 8.15 9.18 4.51
C LYS A 18 8.66 9.61 5.88
N ALA A 19 9.93 9.36 6.14
CA ALA A 19 10.59 9.76 7.37
C ALA A 19 11.45 11.00 7.15
N LYS A 20 11.45 11.93 8.11
CA LYS A 20 12.37 13.08 8.08
C LYS A 20 13.84 12.66 8.16
N SER A 21 14.12 11.59 8.90
CA SER A 21 15.43 10.95 9.05
C SER A 21 15.91 10.31 7.73
N GLU A 22 15.01 9.68 6.97
CA GLU A 22 15.31 9.00 5.71
C GLU A 22 14.68 9.69 4.49
N ARG A 23 15.11 10.93 4.20
CA ARG A 23 14.49 11.78 3.15
C ARG A 23 14.38 11.16 1.75
N ARG A 24 15.26 10.21 1.40
CA ARG A 24 15.26 9.56 0.07
C ARG A 24 14.39 8.31 0.03
N ARG A 25 14.04 7.72 1.18
CA ARG A 25 13.28 6.48 1.23
C ARG A 25 11.80 6.79 1.40
N GLN A 26 10.99 6.08 0.63
CA GLN A 26 9.55 6.05 0.82
C GLN A 26 9.20 4.64 1.29
N PHE A 27 8.29 4.56 2.24
CA PHE A 27 7.80 3.34 2.82
C PHE A 27 6.37 3.16 2.37
N ILE A 28 6.12 2.15 1.55
CA ILE A 28 4.80 1.85 0.99
C ILE A 28 4.13 0.81 1.88
N ALA A 29 2.90 1.07 2.33
CA ALA A 29 2.12 0.15 3.15
C ALA A 29 2.90 -0.39 4.39
N ASP A 30 3.14 -1.70 4.46
CA ASP A 30 3.80 -2.39 5.58
C ASP A 30 5.34 -2.28 5.56
N GLN A 31 5.94 -1.68 4.53
CA GLN A 31 7.38 -1.39 4.53
C GLN A 31 7.80 -0.44 5.67
N LEU A 32 6.85 0.29 6.27
CA LEU A 32 7.13 1.17 7.39
C LEU A 32 7.70 0.43 8.61
N ASP A 33 7.42 -0.87 8.73
CA ASP A 33 7.94 -1.72 9.81
C ASP A 33 9.48 -1.82 9.77
N ASP A 34 10.11 -1.60 8.61
CA ASP A 34 11.56 -1.56 8.46
C ASP A 34 12.20 -0.21 8.86
N CYS A 35 11.39 0.79 9.21
CA CYS A 35 11.88 2.11 9.57
C CYS A 35 12.45 2.12 11.00
N LYS A 36 13.74 2.40 11.13
CA LYS A 36 14.44 2.38 12.43
C LYS A 36 14.11 3.60 13.30
N ASP A 37 13.79 4.72 12.68
CA ASP A 37 13.49 5.98 13.35
C ASP A 37 12.11 6.50 12.94
N MET A 38 11.13 6.20 13.79
CA MET A 38 9.74 6.61 13.60
C MET A 38 9.46 8.05 14.06
N SER A 39 10.50 8.82 14.39
CA SER A 39 10.33 10.23 14.73
C SER A 39 10.14 11.09 13.46
N GLY A 40 9.12 11.96 13.48
CA GLY A 40 8.88 12.89 12.37
C GLY A 40 8.43 12.22 11.06
N LEU A 41 7.64 11.15 11.14
CA LEU A 41 6.99 10.54 9.99
C LEU A 41 5.88 11.45 9.43
N PHE A 42 5.70 11.40 8.12
CA PHE A 42 4.57 12.01 7.43
C PHE A 42 4.03 11.04 6.38
N TYR A 43 2.71 11.02 6.22
CA TYR A 43 2.04 10.11 5.30
C TYR A 43 1.40 10.87 4.15
N LEU A 44 1.35 10.22 2.99
CA LEU A 44 0.57 10.62 1.84
C LEU A 44 -0.60 9.65 1.70
N LEU A 45 -1.82 10.20 1.68
CA LEU A 45 -3.04 9.43 1.48
C LEU A 45 -3.54 9.61 0.05
N PRO A 46 -3.88 8.52 -0.66
CA PRO A 46 -4.54 8.60 -1.95
C PRO A 46 -5.99 9.09 -1.83
N PHE A 47 -6.65 8.79 -0.70
CA PHE A 47 -8.01 9.20 -0.40
C PHE A 47 -8.04 10.41 0.55
N GLN A 48 -8.92 11.36 0.26
CA GLN A 48 -9.26 12.46 1.15
C GLN A 48 -10.79 12.58 1.25
N LYS A 49 -11.32 12.60 2.47
CA LYS A 49 -12.76 12.66 2.74
C LYS A 49 -13.58 11.59 1.99
N GLY A 50 -13.01 10.40 1.80
CA GLY A 50 -13.64 9.28 1.08
C GLY A 50 -13.49 9.33 -0.45
N TYR A 51 -12.94 10.40 -1.02
CA TYR A 51 -12.70 10.51 -2.45
C TYR A 51 -11.26 10.17 -2.80
N LEU A 52 -11.07 9.43 -3.89
CA LEU A 52 -9.76 9.19 -4.48
C LEU A 52 -9.27 10.48 -5.15
N VAL A 53 -8.31 11.15 -4.53
CA VAL A 53 -7.78 12.45 -4.99
C VAL A 53 -6.39 12.33 -5.62
N ASN A 54 -5.67 11.24 -5.33
CA ASN A 54 -4.31 11.03 -5.84
C ASN A 54 -4.12 9.59 -6.33
N TRP A 55 -4.38 9.40 -7.63
CA TRP A 55 -4.18 8.13 -8.33
C TRP A 55 -2.72 7.69 -8.42
N GLU A 56 -1.78 8.63 -8.43
CA GLU A 56 -0.36 8.29 -8.51
C GLU A 56 0.11 7.58 -7.23
N VAL A 57 -0.38 8.02 -6.07
CA VAL A 57 -0.14 7.37 -4.78
C VAL A 57 -0.84 6.00 -4.72
N GLU A 58 -2.12 5.93 -5.12
CA GLU A 58 -2.87 4.65 -5.12
C GLU A 58 -2.19 3.61 -6.01
N LYS A 59 -1.79 4.01 -7.23
CA LYS A 59 -1.06 3.14 -8.16
C LYS A 59 0.24 2.61 -7.55
N GLN A 60 1.03 3.46 -6.89
CA GLN A 60 2.27 3.00 -6.26
C GLN A 60 2.02 1.98 -5.14
N ILE A 61 0.95 2.18 -4.36
CA ILE A 61 0.56 1.23 -3.32
C ILE A 61 0.12 -0.10 -3.94
N TRP A 62 -0.66 -0.07 -5.03
CA TRP A 62 -1.07 -1.25 -5.76
C TRP A 62 0.08 -1.98 -6.44
N ASP A 63 1.02 -1.26 -7.05
CA ASP A 63 2.21 -1.84 -7.69
C ASP A 63 3.02 -2.65 -6.66
N TYR A 64 3.17 -2.11 -5.45
CA TYR A 64 3.81 -2.82 -4.34
C TYR A 64 2.98 -4.02 -3.87
N MET A 65 1.68 -3.81 -3.63
CA MET A 65 0.78 -4.83 -3.10
C MET A 65 0.60 -6.03 -4.06
N PHE A 66 0.41 -5.79 -5.36
CA PHE A 66 0.31 -6.86 -6.35
C PHE A 66 1.67 -7.45 -6.74
N GLY A 67 2.75 -6.73 -6.42
CA GLY A 67 4.12 -7.15 -6.65
C GLY A 67 4.55 -8.38 -5.87
N LYS A 68 5.78 -8.81 -6.15
CA LYS A 68 6.38 -10.05 -5.63
C LYS A 68 6.48 -10.10 -4.10
N ASP A 69 6.60 -8.94 -3.46
CA ASP A 69 6.87 -8.83 -2.03
C ASP A 69 5.63 -9.13 -1.16
N VAL A 70 4.42 -9.00 -1.73
CA VAL A 70 3.17 -9.08 -0.98
C VAL A 70 2.27 -10.21 -1.47
N PHE A 71 1.73 -10.12 -2.70
CA PHE A 71 0.83 -11.14 -3.25
C PHE A 71 1.41 -11.92 -4.43
N ASN A 72 2.46 -11.41 -5.08
CA ASN A 72 3.07 -12.01 -6.26
C ASN A 72 2.01 -12.42 -7.31
N CYS A 73 1.09 -11.51 -7.63
CA CYS A 73 -0.05 -11.79 -8.48
C CYS A 73 0.38 -12.04 -9.93
N GLN A 74 -0.22 -13.06 -10.56
CA GLN A 74 -0.15 -13.30 -12.00
C GLN A 74 -1.37 -12.69 -12.66
N PHE A 75 -1.21 -11.51 -13.26
CA PHE A 75 -2.33 -10.70 -13.75
C PHE A 75 -3.20 -11.40 -14.79
N GLU A 76 -2.63 -12.31 -15.59
CA GLU A 76 -3.35 -13.06 -16.62
C GLU A 76 -4.27 -14.15 -16.04
N GLU A 77 -3.95 -14.66 -14.86
CA GLU A 77 -4.67 -15.79 -14.23
C GLU A 77 -5.57 -15.35 -13.07
N THR A 78 -5.36 -14.14 -12.54
CA THR A 78 -6.08 -13.64 -11.37
C THR A 78 -7.17 -12.64 -11.74
N CYS A 79 -8.39 -12.84 -11.21
CA CYS A 79 -9.46 -11.85 -11.29
C CYS A 79 -9.44 -10.93 -10.06
N LEU A 80 -9.55 -9.63 -10.27
CA LEU A 80 -9.61 -8.62 -9.20
C LEU A 80 -11.07 -8.26 -8.90
N ILE A 81 -11.45 -8.32 -7.62
CA ILE A 81 -12.70 -7.75 -7.10
C ILE A 81 -12.32 -6.56 -6.23
N LEU A 82 -12.83 -5.38 -6.59
CA LEU A 82 -12.63 -4.13 -5.85
C LEU A 82 -13.99 -3.61 -5.38
N THR A 83 -14.02 -3.03 -4.19
CA THR A 83 -15.20 -2.36 -3.64
C THR A 83 -14.99 -0.84 -3.66
N GLU A 84 -15.99 -0.11 -4.16
CA GLU A 84 -16.02 1.35 -4.13
C GLU A 84 -17.15 1.83 -3.20
N PRO A 85 -16.94 2.89 -2.39
CA PRO A 85 -17.95 3.48 -1.51
C PRO A 85 -18.95 4.39 -2.23
#